data_AF-Q4RLE4-F1
#
_entry.id   AF-Q4RLE4-F1
#
_cell.length_a   1.000
_cell.length_b   1.000
_cell.length_c   1.000
_cell.angle_alpha   90.00
_cell.angle_beta   90.00
_cell.angle_gamma   90.00
#
_symmetry.space_group_name_H-M   'P 1'
#
loop_
_entity.id
_entity.type
_entity.pdbx_description
1 polymer ?
#
loop_
_entity_poly.entity_id
_entity_poly.type
_entity_poly.pdbx_seq_one_letter_code
_entity_poly.pdbx_strand_id
1 'polypeptide(L)'
;ATSSSQRRSPASKEPLVCAVCGHMFPSSTTLKLHQRVHTGERPYACPHCGKGFAQPSNLRVHLLIHTGERRYRCTLCGKSFLSSSHLKRHRTVHTQEKPYSCSRCGQAFSQMCSVRRHRQQ
;
A
#
# COMPACT_ATOMS: atom_id res chain seq x y z
N ALA A 1 41.28 1.33 -33.88
CA ALA A 1 40.58 2.11 -32.83
C ALA A 1 39.09 1.83 -32.91
N THR A 2 38.35 1.94 -31.80
CA THR A 2 36.99 1.41 -31.51
C THR A 2 37.04 0.04 -30.80
N SER A 3 37.54 -0.02 -29.57
CA SER A 3 36.88 0.36 -28.30
C SER A 3 35.70 -0.55 -27.96
N SER A 4 36.03 -1.55 -27.15
CA SER A 4 35.25 -2.65 -26.62
C SER A 4 33.91 -2.23 -25.96
N SER A 5 32.81 -2.85 -26.41
CA SER A 5 31.53 -2.86 -25.71
C SER A 5 31.63 -3.65 -24.41
N GLN A 6 31.90 -2.98 -23.30
CA GLN A 6 31.72 -3.57 -21.96
C GLN A 6 30.23 -3.69 -21.65
N ARG A 7 29.71 -4.92 -21.68
CA ARG A 7 28.50 -5.28 -20.95
C ARG A 7 28.79 -5.10 -19.46
N ARG A 8 28.13 -4.15 -18.80
CA ARG A 8 28.15 -4.05 -17.35
C ARG A 8 27.16 -5.06 -16.77
N SER A 9 27.68 -6.04 -16.04
CA SER A 9 26.89 -6.95 -15.20
C SER A 9 26.19 -6.16 -14.08
N PRO A 10 24.97 -6.53 -13.66
CA PRO A 10 24.33 -5.88 -12.52
C PRO A 10 24.99 -6.33 -11.23
N ALA A 11 25.43 -5.36 -10.43
CA ALA A 11 25.92 -5.58 -9.08
C ALA A 11 24.87 -6.34 -8.24
N SER A 12 25.29 -7.47 -7.69
CA SER A 12 24.61 -8.22 -6.64
C SER A 12 24.27 -7.28 -5.47
N LYS A 13 23.00 -6.85 -5.41
CA LYS A 13 22.49 -6.17 -4.22
C LYS A 13 22.26 -7.23 -3.15
N GLU A 14 23.07 -7.19 -2.10
CA GLU A 14 22.83 -7.96 -0.88
C GLU A 14 21.36 -7.81 -0.43
N PRO A 15 20.68 -8.91 -0.07
CA PRO A 15 19.28 -8.86 0.33
C PRO A 15 19.14 -8.05 1.62
N LEU A 16 18.40 -6.95 1.56
CA LEU A 16 18.12 -6.13 2.73
C LEU A 16 16.98 -6.77 3.52
N VAL A 17 17.33 -7.46 4.60
CA VAL A 17 16.40 -8.24 5.42
C VAL A 17 16.10 -7.53 6.73
N CYS A 18 14.83 -7.53 7.15
CA CYS A 18 14.44 -7.08 8.48
C CYS A 18 14.89 -8.10 9.53
N ALA A 19 15.71 -7.67 10.49
CA ALA A 19 16.18 -8.54 11.58
C ALA A 19 15.07 -9.05 12.51
N VAL A 20 13.92 -8.37 12.56
CA VAL A 20 12.81 -8.74 13.47
C VAL A 20 11.87 -9.77 12.87
N CYS A 21 11.56 -9.67 11.56
CA CYS A 21 10.58 -10.55 10.91
C CYS A 21 11.10 -11.30 9.68
N GLY A 22 12.38 -11.12 9.32
CA GLY A 22 13.00 -11.81 8.18
C GLY A 22 12.51 -11.38 6.80
N HIS A 23 11.61 -10.40 6.69
CA HIS A 23 11.13 -9.92 5.39
C HIS A 23 12.23 -9.22 4.61
N MET A 24 12.32 -9.53 3.31
CA MET A 24 13.26 -8.92 2.39
C MET A 24 12.69 -7.67 1.72
N PHE A 25 13.52 -6.66 1.55
CA PHE A 25 13.17 -5.38 0.97
C PHE A 25 14.08 -5.02 -0.21
N PRO A 26 13.55 -4.37 -1.25
CA PRO A 26 14.32 -4.00 -2.42
C PRO A 26 15.25 -2.79 -2.21
N SER A 27 15.08 -2.05 -1.10
CA SER A 27 15.87 -0.86 -0.80
C SER A 27 15.98 -0.57 0.70
N SER A 28 17.05 0.13 1.10
CA SER A 28 17.29 0.51 2.50
C SER A 28 16.20 1.45 3.02
N THR A 29 15.69 2.35 2.17
CA THR A 29 14.60 3.26 2.51
C THR A 29 13.32 2.49 2.84
N THR A 30 12.99 1.45 2.05
CA THR A 30 11.82 0.61 2.31
C THR A 30 11.99 -0.21 3.58
N LEU A 31 13.19 -0.75 3.84
CA LEU A 31 13.50 -1.48 5.06
C LEU A 31 13.37 -0.58 6.31
N LYS A 32 14.00 0.59 6.31
CA LYS A 32 13.92 1.57 7.40
C LYS A 32 12.48 1.97 7.70
N LEU A 33 11.69 2.17 6.66
CA LEU A 33 10.29 2.50 6.79
C LEU A 33 9.48 1.34 7.40
N HIS A 34 9.78 0.11 6.98
CA HIS A 34 9.17 -1.08 7.56
C HIS A 34 9.52 -1.27 9.04
N GLN A 35 10.76 -0.96 9.45
CA GLN A 35 11.18 -1.07 10.86
C GLN A 35 10.29 -0.26 11.81
N ARG A 36 9.68 0.85 11.34
CA ARG A 36 8.70 1.63 12.11
C ARG A 36 7.46 0.83 12.53
N VAL A 37 7.14 -0.25 11.84
CA VAL A 37 6.05 -1.17 12.23
C VAL A 37 6.39 -1.90 13.54
N HIS A 38 7.67 -2.19 13.76
CA HIS A 38 8.13 -2.86 14.98
C HIS A 38 8.33 -1.87 16.12
N THR A 39 8.88 -0.69 15.84
CA THR A 39 9.15 0.32 16.89
C THR A 39 7.92 1.15 17.25
N GLY A 40 6.89 1.16 16.40
CA GLY A 40 5.73 2.04 16.56
C GLY A 40 6.03 3.52 16.28
N GLU A 41 7.22 3.85 15.78
CA GLU A 41 7.63 5.22 15.51
C GLU A 41 6.69 5.88 14.49
N ARG A 42 6.17 7.06 14.85
CA ARG A 42 5.24 7.84 14.02
C ARG A 42 5.68 9.31 13.95
N PRO A 43 6.73 9.62 13.18
CA PRO A 43 7.32 10.97 13.16
C PRO A 43 6.40 12.04 12.61
N TYR A 44 5.39 11.65 11.84
CA TYR A 44 4.52 12.59 11.13
C TYR A 44 3.20 12.74 11.87
N ALA A 45 3.07 13.77 12.69
CA ALA A 45 1.85 14.06 13.43
C ALA A 45 0.91 14.99 12.64
N CYS A 46 -0.39 14.76 12.75
CA CYS A 46 -1.40 15.67 12.24
C CYS A 46 -1.49 16.92 13.13
N PRO A 47 -1.34 18.14 12.58
CA PRO A 47 -1.43 19.37 13.38
C PRO A 47 -2.84 19.65 13.91
N HIS A 48 -3.88 19.07 13.29
CA HIS A 48 -5.27 19.31 13.70
C HIS A 48 -5.77 18.36 14.78
N CYS A 49 -5.25 17.13 14.85
CA CYS A 49 -5.75 16.11 15.79
C CYS A 49 -4.66 15.31 16.52
N GLY A 50 -3.39 15.64 16.33
CA GLY A 50 -2.25 14.96 16.96
C GLY A 50 -1.98 13.54 16.46
N LYS A 51 -2.79 13.00 15.54
CA LYS A 51 -2.65 11.63 15.06
C LYS A 51 -1.32 11.42 14.33
N GLY A 52 -0.51 10.48 14.81
CA GLY A 52 0.78 10.12 14.23
C GLY A 52 0.71 9.12 13.07
N PHE A 53 1.61 9.27 12.10
CA PHE A 53 1.78 8.41 10.93
C PHE A 53 3.25 8.04 10.74
N ALA A 54 3.49 6.82 10.24
CA ALA A 54 4.83 6.33 9.92
C ALA A 54 5.38 6.87 8.58
N GLN A 55 4.50 7.42 7.71
CA GLN A 55 4.85 7.94 6.39
C GLN A 55 4.25 9.33 6.16
N PRO A 56 4.96 10.23 5.47
CA PRO A 56 4.44 11.57 5.17
C PRO A 56 3.32 11.54 4.12
N SER A 57 3.35 10.59 3.18
CA SER A 57 2.27 10.35 2.21
C SER A 57 0.95 10.02 2.89
N ASN A 58 1.00 9.20 3.96
CA ASN A 58 -0.19 8.83 4.74
C ASN A 58 -0.74 10.02 5.52
N LEU A 59 0.13 10.87 6.10
CA LEU A 59 -0.29 12.12 6.72
C LEU A 59 -0.95 13.04 5.68
N ARG A 60 -0.36 13.21 4.49
CA ARG A 60 -0.92 14.06 3.42
C ARG A 60 -2.32 13.62 3.01
N VAL A 61 -2.55 12.32 2.84
CA VAL A 61 -3.88 11.77 2.53
C VAL A 61 -4.85 11.97 3.70
N HIS A 62 -4.37 11.84 4.95
CA HIS A 62 -5.19 12.07 6.13
C HIS A 62 -5.63 13.54 6.26
N LEU A 63 -4.77 14.50 5.95
CA LEU A 63 -5.10 15.93 5.99
C LEU A 63 -6.31 16.28 5.10
N LEU A 64 -6.54 15.53 4.03
CA LEU A 64 -7.70 15.71 3.15
C LEU A 64 -9.04 15.46 3.87
N ILE A 65 -9.04 14.75 5.00
CA ILE A 65 -10.24 14.57 5.84
C ILE A 65 -10.61 15.89 6.52
N HIS A 66 -9.61 16.67 6.95
CA HIS A 66 -9.83 17.96 7.61
C HIS A 66 -10.25 19.03 6.62
N THR A 67 -9.75 18.99 5.38
CA THR A 67 -10.15 19.94 4.32
C THR A 67 -11.42 19.54 3.59
N GLY A 68 -11.86 18.28 3.71
CA GLY A 68 -12.96 17.73 2.94
C GLY A 68 -12.64 17.47 1.45
N GLU A 69 -11.41 17.74 1.00
CA GLU A 69 -10.99 17.53 -0.38
C GLU A 69 -11.03 16.04 -0.76
N ARG A 70 -11.73 15.70 -1.84
CA ARG A 70 -11.74 14.33 -2.38
C ARG A 70 -11.26 14.33 -3.83
N ARG A 71 -9.97 14.05 -4.01
CA ARG A 71 -9.26 14.18 -5.29
C ARG A 71 -9.58 13.10 -6.31
N TYR A 72 -10.03 11.93 -5.86
CA TYR A 72 -10.20 10.76 -6.73
C TYR A 72 -11.67 10.49 -7.00
N ARG A 73 -12.20 11.02 -8.11
CA ARG A 73 -13.60 10.84 -8.50
C ARG A 73 -13.80 9.57 -9.34
N CYS A 74 -14.84 8.81 -9.02
CA CYS A 74 -15.32 7.72 -9.86
C CYS A 74 -16.10 8.29 -11.05
N THR A 75 -15.70 7.93 -12.27
CA THR A 75 -16.37 8.38 -13.50
C THR A 75 -17.71 7.68 -13.75
N LEU A 76 -17.95 6.52 -13.12
CA LEU A 76 -19.17 5.73 -13.32
C LEU A 76 -20.34 6.19 -12.44
N CYS A 77 -20.07 6.72 -11.24
CA CYS A 77 -21.12 7.13 -10.29
C CYS A 77 -20.88 8.47 -9.60
N GLY A 78 -19.83 9.21 -9.98
CA GLY A 78 -19.51 10.53 -9.42
C GLY A 78 -18.95 10.52 -7.98
N LYS A 79 -18.90 9.37 -7.29
CA LYS A 79 -18.40 9.27 -5.91
C LYS A 79 -16.91 9.63 -5.83
N SER A 80 -16.54 10.46 -4.86
CA SER A 80 -15.16 10.92 -4.68
C SER A 80 -14.48 10.30 -3.44
N PHE A 81 -13.20 9.98 -3.58
CA PHE A 81 -12.37 9.29 -2.60
C PHE A 81 -11.11 10.10 -2.26
N LEU A 82 -10.54 9.83 -1.08
CA LEU A 82 -9.33 10.48 -0.57
C LEU A 82 -8.03 9.90 -1.16
N SER A 83 -8.07 8.66 -1.67
CA SER A 83 -6.90 7.99 -2.26
C SER A 83 -7.25 7.21 -3.52
N SER A 84 -6.28 7.09 -4.44
CA SER A 84 -6.42 6.31 -5.68
C SER A 84 -6.69 4.83 -5.41
N SER A 85 -6.04 4.24 -4.40
CA SER A 85 -6.26 2.85 -3.99
C SER A 85 -7.70 2.60 -3.54
N HIS A 86 -8.31 3.55 -2.84
CA HIS A 86 -9.72 3.46 -2.45
C HIS A 86 -10.66 3.55 -3.67
N LEU A 87 -10.38 4.44 -4.62
CA LEU A 87 -11.14 4.51 -5.87
C LEU A 87 -10.99 3.21 -6.68
N LYS A 88 -9.77 2.67 -6.83
CA LYS A 88 -9.52 1.41 -7.55
C LYS A 88 -10.32 0.25 -6.93
N ARG A 89 -10.30 0.14 -5.61
CA ARG A 89 -11.11 -0.86 -4.89
C ARG A 89 -12.61 -0.62 -5.09
N HIS A 90 -13.07 0.62 -5.09
CA HIS A 90 -14.47 0.92 -5.32
C HIS A 90 -14.95 0.51 -6.72
N ARG A 91 -14.10 0.63 -7.74
CA ARG A 91 -14.45 0.26 -9.13
C ARG A 91 -14.89 -1.20 -9.28
N THR A 92 -14.43 -2.12 -8.42
CA THR A 92 -14.86 -3.53 -8.47
C THR A 92 -16.34 -3.71 -8.17
N VAL A 93 -16.98 -2.73 -7.52
CA VAL A 93 -18.44 -2.73 -7.30
C VAL A 93 -19.19 -2.52 -8.62
N HIS A 94 -18.60 -1.79 -9.56
CA HIS A 94 -19.23 -1.58 -10.87
C HIS A 94 -18.95 -2.73 -11.83
N THR A 95 -17.74 -3.28 -11.81
CA THR A 95 -17.37 -4.41 -12.68
C THR A 95 -17.87 -5.76 -12.16
N GLN A 96 -18.33 -5.82 -10.90
CA GLN A 96 -18.66 -7.06 -10.19
C GLN A 96 -17.50 -8.08 -10.14
N GLU A 97 -16.27 -7.62 -10.39
CA GLU A 97 -15.08 -8.45 -10.30
C GLU A 97 -14.84 -8.90 -8.85
N LYS A 98 -14.63 -10.20 -8.70
CA LYS A 98 -14.34 -10.84 -7.41
C LYS A 98 -12.98 -11.55 -7.48
N PRO A 99 -11.87 -10.79 -7.50
CA PRO A 99 -10.53 -11.34 -7.73
C PRO A 99 -10.01 -12.18 -6.57
N TYR A 100 -10.70 -12.21 -5.43
CA TYR A 100 -10.27 -12.96 -4.26
C TYR A 100 -11.24 -14.11 -4.00
N SER A 101 -10.77 -15.35 -4.07
CA SER A 101 -11.56 -16.54 -3.76
C SER A 101 -11.11 -17.20 -2.46
N CYS A 102 -12.07 -17.81 -1.76
CA CYS A 102 -11.78 -18.70 -0.66
C CYS A 102 -11.30 -20.04 -1.19
N SER A 103 -10.10 -20.49 -0.80
CA SER A 103 -9.55 -21.77 -1.25
C SER A 103 -10.30 -22.99 -0.70
N ARG A 104 -11.09 -22.83 0.37
CA ARG A 104 -11.81 -23.93 1.02
C ARG A 104 -13.19 -24.19 0.39
N CYS A 105 -13.93 -23.14 0.04
CA CYS A 105 -15.31 -23.25 -0.46
C CYS A 105 -15.52 -22.65 -1.86
N GLY A 106 -14.48 -22.07 -2.48
CA GLY A 106 -14.56 -21.44 -3.80
C GLY A 106 -15.27 -20.08 -3.84
N GLN A 107 -15.87 -19.63 -2.74
CA GLN A 107 -16.63 -18.38 -2.73
C GLN A 107 -15.74 -17.18 -3.06
N ALA A 108 -16.19 -16.36 -4.02
CA ALA A 108 -15.46 -15.21 -4.52
C ALA A 108 -15.92 -13.89 -3.88
N PHE A 109 -14.98 -12.98 -3.65
CA PHE A 109 -15.16 -11.71 -2.96
C PHE A 109 -14.42 -10.58 -3.67
N SER A 110 -14.95 -9.37 -3.58
CA SER A 110 -14.33 -8.15 -4.13
C SER A 110 -13.17 -7.61 -3.28
N GLN A 111 -13.01 -8.10 -2.04
CA GLN A 111 -11.97 -7.66 -1.11
C GLN A 111 -11.35 -8.82 -0.31
N MET A 112 -10.03 -8.79 -0.15
CA MET A 112 -9.28 -9.79 0.64
C MET A 112 -9.72 -9.85 2.11
N CYS A 113 -10.04 -8.71 2.73
CA CYS A 113 -10.51 -8.70 4.13
C CYS A 113 -11.83 -9.46 4.30
N SER A 114 -12.71 -9.43 3.30
CA SER A 114 -13.95 -10.21 3.29
C SER A 114 -13.65 -11.71 3.25
N VAL A 115 -12.69 -12.14 2.43
CA VAL A 115 -12.22 -13.54 2.42
C VAL A 115 -11.65 -13.95 3.77
N ARG A 116 -10.76 -13.11 4.35
CA ARG A 116 -10.15 -13.40 5.66
C ARG A 116 -11.20 -13.57 6.74
N ARG A 117 -12.20 -12.69 6.80
CA ARG A 117 -13.30 -12.79 7.76
C ARG A 117 -14.20 -14.00 7.51
N HIS A 118 -14.44 -14.34 6.25
CA HIS A 118 -15.19 -15.54 5.89
C HIS A 118 -14.45 -16.82 6.29
N ARG A 119 -13.12 -16.88 6.15
CA ARG A 119 -12.30 -18.05 6.51
C ARG A 119 -12.17 -18.28 8.02
N GLN A 120 -12.52 -17.28 8.84
CA GLN A 120 -12.52 -17.36 10.30
C GLN A 120 -13.90 -17.75 10.87
N GLN A 121 -14.90 -17.91 10.01
CA GLN A 121 -16.19 -18.52 10.32
C GLN A 121 -16.14 -20.01 9.94
#